data_AF-A0A963LAB3-F1
#
_entry.id   AF-A0A963LAB3-F1
#
_cell.length_a   1.000
_cell.length_b   1.000
_cell.length_c   1.000
_cell.angle_alpha   90.00
_cell.angle_beta   90.00
_cell.angle_gamma   90.00
#
_symmetry.space_group_name_H-M   'P 1'
#
loop_
_entity.id
_entity.type
_entity.pdbx_description
1 polymer ?
#
loop_
_entity_poly.entity_id
_entity_poly.type
_entity_poly.pdbx_seq_one_letter_code
_entity_poly.pdbx_strand_id
1 'polypeptide(L)'
;MALVDTLKGRFERHMDRHAGVGWADVRAALKATPSALKVLQAMEDSGGEPDVVVLPGQPAVLSFCDCAAETPAGRRSLCYDRAALDARKEHKPAGSAVEAAADIGVELLDEAQYRALQSLG
;
A
#
# COMPACT_ATOMS: atom_id res chain seq x y z
N MET A 1 2.42 -8.01 -17.82
CA MET A 1 3.13 -6.73 -18.02
C MET A 1 2.29 -5.51 -17.69
N ALA A 2 0.95 -5.63 -17.57
CA ALA A 2 0.06 -4.51 -17.26
C ALA A 2 0.39 -3.75 -15.96
N LEU A 3 0.75 -4.44 -14.86
CA LEU A 3 0.99 -3.77 -13.57
C LEU A 3 2.10 -2.72 -13.62
N VAL A 4 3.23 -3.02 -14.24
CA VAL A 4 4.37 -2.06 -14.31
C VAL A 4 3.98 -0.83 -15.14
N ASP A 5 3.18 -1.01 -16.19
CA ASP A 5 2.69 0.09 -17.00
C ASP A 5 1.62 0.93 -16.25
N THR A 6 0.76 0.28 -15.46
CA THR A 6 -0.18 0.95 -14.54
C THR A 6 0.56 1.77 -13.49
N LEU A 7 1.53 1.16 -12.79
CA LEU A 7 2.36 1.82 -11.80
C LEU A 7 3.12 3.00 -12.42
N LYS A 8 3.64 2.83 -13.65
CA LYS A 8 4.29 3.92 -14.38
C LYS A 8 3.32 5.07 -14.61
N GLY A 9 2.11 4.77 -15.08
CA GLY A 9 1.10 5.78 -15.34
C GLY A 9 0.66 6.53 -14.08
N ARG A 10 0.59 5.86 -12.92
CA ARG A 10 0.32 6.51 -11.63
C ARG A 10 1.49 7.37 -11.17
N PHE A 11 2.70 6.82 -11.21
CA PHE A 11 3.94 7.53 -10.90
C PHE A 11 4.05 8.84 -11.68
N GLU A 12 3.85 8.80 -13.00
CA GLU A 12 3.91 9.98 -13.87
C GLU A 12 2.82 11.02 -13.57
N ARG A 13 1.67 10.60 -13.04
CA ARG A 13 0.58 11.51 -12.64
C ARG A 13 0.78 12.13 -11.26
N HIS A 14 1.57 11.48 -10.40
CA HIS A 14 1.74 11.84 -8.99
C HIS A 14 3.20 12.15 -8.62
N MET A 15 3.89 12.86 -9.52
CA MET A 15 5.31 13.25 -9.39
C MET A 15 5.61 14.05 -8.11
N ASP A 16 4.60 14.71 -7.56
CA ASP A 16 4.62 15.45 -6.30
C ASP A 16 4.82 14.54 -5.07
N ARG A 17 4.38 13.27 -5.14
CA ARG A 17 4.47 12.30 -4.03
C ARG A 17 5.87 11.72 -3.84
N HIS A 18 6.76 11.88 -4.82
CA HIS A 18 8.08 11.25 -4.86
C HIS A 18 9.14 12.16 -5.48
N ALA A 19 9.18 13.41 -5.03
CA ALA A 19 10.14 14.41 -5.50
C ALA A 19 11.60 13.91 -5.39
N GLY A 20 12.31 13.93 -6.53
CA GLY A 20 13.71 13.50 -6.61
C GLY A 20 13.92 12.01 -6.88
N VAL A 21 12.86 11.22 -7.03
CA VAL A 21 12.94 9.81 -7.46
C VAL A 21 12.66 9.70 -8.95
N GLY A 22 13.51 8.98 -9.69
CA GLY A 22 13.29 8.68 -11.10
C GLY A 22 12.55 7.35 -11.30
N TRP A 23 11.60 7.30 -12.24
CA TRP A 23 10.93 6.04 -12.62
C TRP A 23 11.91 4.94 -13.04
N ALA A 24 13.05 5.32 -13.62
CA ALA A 24 14.10 4.38 -14.02
C ALA A 24 14.64 3.58 -12.82
N ASP A 25 14.86 4.25 -11.68
CA ASP A 25 15.34 3.65 -10.44
C ASP A 25 14.27 2.74 -9.82
N VAL A 26 13.02 3.21 -9.81
CA VAL A 26 11.86 2.41 -9.37
C VAL A 26 11.74 1.13 -10.18
N ARG A 27 11.79 1.24 -11.51
CA ARG A 27 11.69 0.10 -12.41
C ARG A 27 12.85 -0.88 -12.23
N ALA A 28 14.07 -0.38 -11.99
CA ALA A 28 15.23 -1.22 -11.72
C ALA A 28 15.07 -1.97 -10.38
N ALA A 29 14.62 -1.29 -9.32
CA ALA A 29 14.34 -1.89 -8.03
C ALA A 29 13.24 -2.96 -8.10
N LEU A 30 12.15 -2.70 -8.83
CA LEU A 30 11.07 -3.67 -9.04
C LEU A 30 11.54 -4.91 -9.79
N LYS A 31 12.41 -4.75 -10.80
CA LYS A 31 13.01 -5.88 -11.52
C LYS A 31 13.98 -6.68 -10.65
N ALA A 32 14.72 -6.01 -9.78
CA ALA A 32 15.64 -6.65 -8.84
C ALA A 32 14.91 -7.38 -7.70
N THR A 33 13.65 -7.02 -7.42
CA THR A 33 12.86 -7.55 -6.30
C THR A 33 11.53 -8.17 -6.78
N PRO A 34 11.54 -9.41 -7.31
CA PRO A 34 10.33 -10.08 -7.78
C PRO A 34 9.26 -10.31 -6.70
N SER A 35 9.67 -10.40 -5.43
CA SER A 35 8.73 -10.49 -4.29
C SER A 35 7.88 -9.23 -4.16
N ALA A 36 8.47 -8.04 -4.31
CA ALA A 36 7.76 -6.77 -4.26
C ALA A 36 6.71 -6.67 -5.38
N LEU A 37 7.04 -7.15 -6.59
CA LEU A 37 6.06 -7.20 -7.68
C LEU A 37 4.85 -8.09 -7.37
N LYS A 38 5.05 -9.22 -6.66
CA LYS A 38 3.92 -10.07 -6.24
C LYS A 38 3.04 -9.38 -5.21
N VAL A 39 3.65 -8.70 -4.25
CA VAL A 39 2.94 -7.91 -3.24
C VAL A 39 2.14 -6.78 -3.89
N LEU A 40 2.75 -6.02 -4.80
CA LEU A 40 2.07 -4.94 -5.53
C LEU A 40 0.93 -5.45 -6.41
N GLN A 41 1.11 -6.62 -7.03
CA GLN A 41 0.02 -7.26 -7.77
C GLN A 41 -1.13 -7.64 -6.84
N ALA A 42 -0.84 -8.22 -5.67
CA ALA A 42 -1.87 -8.57 -4.69
C ALA A 42 -2.60 -7.33 -4.13
N MET A 43 -1.88 -6.20 -3.93
CA MET A 43 -2.50 -4.93 -3.57
C MET A 43 -3.46 -4.44 -4.67
N GLU A 44 -3.05 -4.48 -5.94
CA GLU A 44 -3.89 -4.13 -7.09
C GLU A 44 -5.10 -5.06 -7.21
N ASP A 45 -4.91 -6.37 -7.10
CA ASP A 45 -5.97 -7.38 -7.21
C ASP A 45 -7.00 -7.25 -6.09
N SER A 46 -6.59 -6.74 -4.93
CA SER A 46 -7.48 -6.41 -3.79
C SER A 46 -8.29 -5.13 -4.00
N GLY A 47 -8.10 -4.43 -5.13
CA GLY A 47 -8.75 -3.18 -5.49
C GLY A 47 -8.07 -1.93 -4.94
N GLY A 48 -6.85 -2.07 -4.41
CA GLY A 48 -6.03 -0.94 -3.98
C GLY A 48 -5.39 -0.21 -5.17
N GLU A 49 -4.83 0.96 -4.90
CA GLU A 49 -4.10 1.76 -5.88
C GLU A 49 -2.67 1.99 -5.38
N PRO A 50 -1.82 0.95 -5.38
CA PRO A 50 -0.43 1.10 -4.97
C PRO A 50 0.30 2.11 -5.84
N ASP A 51 1.03 3.02 -5.20
CA ASP A 51 1.87 4.04 -5.84
C ASP A 51 3.14 4.30 -5.02
N VAL A 52 4.14 4.90 -5.66
CA VAL A 52 5.41 5.27 -5.01
C VAL A 52 5.23 6.56 -4.24
N VAL A 53 5.58 6.51 -2.95
CA VAL A 53 5.55 7.66 -2.06
C VAL A 53 6.88 7.79 -1.32
N VAL A 54 7.32 9.02 -1.11
CA VAL A 54 8.49 9.32 -0.27
C VAL A 54 7.97 9.89 1.03
N LEU A 55 7.97 9.06 2.08
CA LEU A 55 7.56 9.49 3.41
C LEU A 55 8.70 10.30 4.08
N PRO A 56 8.38 11.45 4.71
CA PRO A 56 9.38 12.28 5.38
C PRO A 56 10.02 11.52 6.54
N GLY A 57 11.35 11.60 6.63
CA GLY A 57 12.12 10.96 7.71
C GLY A 57 12.44 9.48 7.48
N GLN A 58 12.00 8.87 6.38
CA GLN A 58 12.49 7.56 5.96
C GLN A 58 13.76 7.71 5.10
N PRO A 59 14.71 6.75 5.17
CA PRO A 59 15.83 6.69 4.24
C PRO A 59 15.34 6.64 2.79
N ALA A 60 16.24 6.80 1.82
CA ALA A 60 15.98 6.75 0.37
C ALA A 60 15.56 5.35 -0.14
N VAL A 61 14.70 4.67 0.62
CA VAL A 61 14.03 3.43 0.30
C VAL A 61 12.75 3.79 -0.42
N LEU A 62 12.51 3.13 -1.55
CA LEU A 62 11.27 3.28 -2.30
C LEU A 62 10.13 2.66 -1.51
N SER A 63 9.27 3.50 -0.95
CA SER A 63 8.07 3.06 -0.24
C SER A 63 6.89 3.03 -1.21
N PHE A 64 6.17 1.91 -1.21
CA PHE A 64 4.90 1.79 -1.93
C PHE A 64 3.77 1.85 -0.91
N CYS A 65 2.79 2.70 -1.18
CA CYS A 65 1.60 2.83 -0.34
C CYS A 65 0.35 2.73 -1.20
N ASP A 66 -0.71 2.23 -0.58
CA ASP A 66 -2.03 2.23 -1.21
C ASP A 66 -2.60 3.65 -1.16
N CYS A 67 -2.74 4.28 -2.33
CA CYS A 67 -3.23 5.64 -2.49
C CYS A 67 -4.71 5.67 -2.92
N ALA A 68 -5.45 4.57 -2.75
CA ALA A 68 -6.88 4.54 -3.04
C ALA A 68 -7.63 5.57 -2.16
N ALA A 69 -8.47 6.40 -2.78
CA ALA A 69 -9.23 7.44 -2.09
C ALA A 69 -10.14 6.89 -0.97
N GLU A 70 -10.59 5.65 -1.12
CA GLU A 70 -11.29 4.90 -0.08
C GLU A 70 -10.73 3.48 0.01
N THR A 71 -10.76 2.89 1.21
CA THR A 71 -10.44 1.46 1.36
C THR A 71 -11.30 0.63 0.40
N PRO A 72 -10.77 -0.33 -0.36
CA PRO A 72 -11.55 -1.12 -1.31
C PRO A 72 -12.65 -1.93 -0.61
N ALA A 73 -13.77 -2.21 -1.28
CA ALA A 73 -14.91 -2.91 -0.66
C ALA A 73 -14.53 -4.24 0.01
N GLY A 74 -13.54 -4.97 -0.54
CA GLY A 74 -13.02 -6.23 0.03
C GLY A 74 -12.10 -6.07 1.25
N ARG A 75 -11.71 -4.84 1.60
CA ARG A 75 -10.83 -4.51 2.73
C ARG A 75 -11.52 -3.65 3.80
N ARG A 76 -12.82 -3.35 3.63
CA ARG A 76 -13.66 -2.64 4.61
C ARG A 76 -14.22 -3.62 5.66
N SER A 77 -14.73 -3.10 6.76
CA SER A 77 -15.46 -3.87 7.78
C SER A 77 -14.66 -4.98 8.46
N LEU A 78 -13.36 -4.74 8.69
CA LEU A 78 -12.48 -5.62 9.47
C LEU A 78 -12.28 -5.06 10.88
N CYS A 79 -11.96 -5.93 11.84
CA CYS A 79 -11.38 -5.50 13.11
C CYS A 79 -9.93 -5.06 12.90
N TYR A 80 -9.35 -4.30 13.84
CA TYR A 80 -7.94 -3.92 13.73
C TYR A 80 -7.03 -5.16 13.81
N ASP A 81 -7.16 -5.92 14.90
CA ASP A 81 -6.35 -7.10 15.20
C ASP A 81 -7.21 -8.32 15.57
N ARG A 82 -6.55 -9.46 15.79
CA ARG A 82 -7.18 -10.72 16.21
C ARG A 82 -7.86 -10.60 17.57
N ALA A 83 -7.30 -9.83 18.51
CA ALA A 83 -7.88 -9.63 19.83
C ALA A 83 -9.25 -8.92 19.75
N ALA A 84 -9.35 -7.85 18.96
CA ALA A 84 -10.60 -7.15 18.71
C ALA A 84 -11.62 -8.04 17.97
N LEU A 85 -11.14 -8.89 17.05
CA LEU A 85 -11.98 -9.86 16.34
C LEU A 85 -12.58 -10.89 17.31
N ASP A 86 -11.79 -11.41 18.24
CA ASP A 86 -12.24 -12.45 19.19
C ASP A 86 -13.10 -11.90 20.33
N ALA A 87 -12.98 -10.61 20.66
CA ALA A 87 -13.87 -9.94 21.61
C ALA A 87 -15.31 -9.74 21.08
N ARG A 88 -15.52 -9.78 19.75
CA ARG A 88 -16.85 -9.61 19.12
C ARG A 88 -17.66 -10.91 19.22
N LYS A 89 -18.78 -10.85 19.93
CA LYS A 89 -19.75 -11.97 20.07
C LYS A 89 -20.82 -12.00 18.98
N GLU A 90 -21.21 -10.83 18.49
CA GLU A 90 -22.23 -10.64 17.45
C GLU A 90 -21.67 -9.77 16.31
N HIS A 91 -22.15 -9.98 15.08
CA HIS A 91 -21.65 -9.32 13.86
C HIS A 91 -20.13 -9.39 13.72
N LYS A 92 -19.56 -10.60 13.92
CA LYS A 92 -18.12 -10.83 13.83
C LYS A 92 -17.65 -10.54 12.39
N PRO A 93 -16.70 -9.62 12.18
CA PRO A 93 -16.20 -9.32 10.85
C PRO A 93 -15.41 -10.49 10.26
N ALA A 94 -15.16 -10.44 8.95
CA ALA A 94 -14.52 -11.54 8.22
C ALA A 94 -13.06 -11.82 8.67
N GLY A 95 -12.41 -10.85 9.29
CA GLY A 95 -11.02 -10.97 9.74
C GLY A 95 -10.51 -9.68 10.40
N SER A 96 -9.19 -9.58 10.49
CA SER A 96 -8.50 -8.39 11.00
C SER A 96 -7.65 -7.71 9.92
N ALA A 97 -7.47 -6.40 10.04
CA ALA A 97 -6.65 -5.61 9.12
C ALA A 97 -5.17 -6.00 9.19
N VAL A 98 -4.67 -6.32 10.40
CA VAL A 98 -3.30 -6.81 10.61
C VAL A 98 -3.05 -8.11 9.85
N GLU A 99 -4.00 -9.05 9.87
CA GLU A 99 -3.86 -10.32 9.16
C GLU A 99 -3.99 -10.14 7.66
N ALA A 100 -4.93 -9.32 7.20
CA ALA A 100 -5.05 -9.00 5.79
C ALA A 100 -3.76 -8.35 5.23
N ALA A 101 -3.10 -7.50 6.02
CA ALA A 101 -1.82 -6.92 5.65
C ALA A 101 -0.71 -7.99 5.60
N ALA A 102 -0.63 -8.86 6.60
CA ALA A 102 0.34 -9.95 6.66
C ALA A 102 0.18 -10.97 5.51
N ASP A 103 -1.06 -11.29 5.13
CA ASP A 103 -1.37 -12.22 4.02
C ASP A 103 -0.88 -11.68 2.66
N ILE A 104 -0.97 -10.36 2.47
CA ILE A 104 -0.46 -9.68 1.27
C ILE A 104 1.06 -9.49 1.35
N GLY A 105 1.64 -9.46 2.56
CA GLY A 105 3.05 -9.17 2.80
C GLY A 105 3.35 -7.68 2.89
N VAL A 106 2.40 -6.89 3.39
CA VAL A 106 2.52 -5.45 3.65
C VAL A 106 2.35 -5.14 5.13
N GLU A 107 2.77 -3.94 5.52
CA GLU A 107 2.60 -3.43 6.87
C GLU A 107 1.54 -2.32 6.88
N LEU A 108 0.84 -2.18 7.99
CA LEU A 108 -0.06 -1.06 8.21
C LEU A 108 0.77 0.19 8.52
N LEU A 109 0.36 1.33 7.96
CA LEU A 109 0.99 2.61 8.27
C LEU A 109 0.75 2.96 9.73
N ASP A 110 1.78 3.51 10.37
CA ASP A 110 1.59 4.20 11.64
C ASP A 110 0.88 5.55 11.43
N GLU A 111 0.48 6.19 12.52
CA GLU A 111 -0.25 7.45 12.47
C GLU A 111 0.54 8.58 11.78
N ALA A 112 1.85 8.65 11.99
CA ALA A 112 2.70 9.70 11.40
C ALA A 112 2.86 9.48 9.90
N GLN A 113 3.08 8.24 9.48
CA GLN A 113 3.14 7.83 8.07
C GLN A 113 1.80 8.07 7.38
N TYR A 114 0.68 7.73 8.02
CA TYR A 114 -0.65 7.99 7.48
C TYR A 114 -0.93 9.48 7.30
N ARG A 115 -0.60 10.31 8.31
CA ARG A 115 -0.74 11.77 8.21
C ARG A 115 0.16 12.36 7.12
N ALA A 116 1.39 11.85 6.97
CA ALA A 116 2.28 12.26 5.91
C ALA A 116 1.72 11.89 4.54
N LEU A 117 1.22 10.66 4.37
CA LEU A 117 0.57 10.22 3.13
C LEU A 117 -0.61 11.14 2.76
N GLN A 118 -1.49 11.46 3.73
CA GLN A 118 -2.63 12.36 3.52
C GLN A 118 -2.23 13.80 3.13
N SER A 119 -1.00 14.22 3.47
CA SER A 119 -0.50 15.54 3.07
C SER A 119 -0.04 15.60 1.60
N LEU A 120 0.13 14.44 0.96
CA LEU A 120 0.58 14.31 -0.43
C LEU A 120 -0.57 14.37 -1.45
N GLY A 121 -1.80 14.64 -1.01
CA GLY A 121 -3.01 14.67 -1.87
C GLY A 121 -3.46 13.28 -2.29
#